data_AF-A0A2V5M4R6-F1
#
_entry.id   AF-A0A2V5M4R6-F1
#
_cell.length_a   1.000
_cell.length_b   1.000
_cell.length_c   1.000
_cell.angle_alpha   90.00
_cell.angle_beta   90.00
_cell.angle_gamma   90.00
#
_symmetry.space_group_name_H-M   'P 1'
#
loop_
_entity.id
_entity.type
_entity.pdbx_description
1 polymer ?
#
loop_
_entity_poly.entity_id
_entity_poly.type
_entity_poly.pdbx_seq_one_letter_code
_entity_poly.pdbx_strand_id
1 'polypeptide(L)'
;GAHADVLKAGVFGTNGVLNVGGGGLSADTTLKLYAPGSNGQLNFVSNVTLGGNSAKILAANSVTILDNIVVTILPNPGPAADVYVNFVSGVPNANYTGSDGNGTTTGTFAGAGANSPEPLSSAPPFDPASPAPVPTRTRIHPRPPSTVRTGVINVSSSDELLALLDDVHPGRDGRVRIPDSNRGSHGRNASRFNTAANLNAARRAEQIRTASSFSPRRLPQ
;
A
#
# COMPACT_ATOMS: atom_id res chain seq x y z
N GLY A 1 -14.70 7.31 31.04
CA GLY A 1 -13.66 7.95 30.21
C GLY A 1 -12.46 7.04 30.14
N ALA A 2 -11.72 7.10 29.04
CA ALA A 2 -10.48 6.33 28.83
C ALA A 2 -9.28 7.28 28.88
N HIS A 3 -8.19 6.83 29.50
CA HIS A 3 -6.91 7.51 29.53
C HIS A 3 -5.82 6.52 29.14
N ALA A 4 -4.90 6.93 28.27
CA ALA A 4 -3.78 6.10 27.82
C ALA A 4 -2.57 7.00 27.49
N ASP A 5 -1.40 6.39 27.31
CA ASP A 5 -0.29 7.10 26.65
C ASP A 5 -0.65 7.36 25.17
N VAL A 6 -1.03 6.28 24.48
CA VAL A 6 -1.51 6.29 23.09
C VAL A 6 -2.93 5.75 23.03
N LEU A 7 -3.85 6.52 22.45
CA LEU A 7 -5.22 6.11 22.15
C LEU A 7 -5.44 6.18 20.64
N LYS A 8 -5.68 5.03 20.02
CA LYS A 8 -6.05 4.95 18.61
C LYS A 8 -7.27 4.07 18.44
N ALA A 9 -8.26 4.56 17.70
CA ALA A 9 -9.42 3.80 17.28
C ALA A 9 -9.60 3.98 15.77
N GLY A 10 -9.80 2.87 15.05
CA GLY A 10 -9.86 2.88 13.60
C GLY A 10 -10.85 1.86 13.05
N VAL A 11 -11.69 2.26 12.09
CA VAL A 11 -12.57 1.36 11.33
C VAL A 11 -12.30 1.56 9.83
N PHE A 12 -11.64 0.59 9.21
CA PHE A 12 -11.06 0.74 7.86
C PHE A 12 -11.90 0.14 6.73
N GLY A 13 -13.09 -0.39 7.04
CA GLY A 13 -14.01 -0.87 6.01
C GLY A 13 -14.49 0.28 5.13
N THR A 14 -14.86 -0.03 3.88
CA THR A 14 -15.40 0.93 2.89
C THR A 14 -16.51 1.81 3.47
N ASN A 15 -17.41 1.23 4.26
CA ASN A 15 -18.52 1.90 4.93
C ASN A 15 -18.35 1.90 6.47
N GLY A 16 -17.09 1.93 6.94
CA GLY A 16 -16.77 1.86 8.36
C GLY A 16 -17.34 3.05 9.13
N VAL A 17 -18.01 2.80 10.26
CA VAL A 17 -18.56 3.85 11.11
C VAL A 17 -17.93 3.77 12.50
N LEU A 18 -17.34 4.87 12.95
CA LEU A 18 -16.86 5.07 14.30
C LEU A 18 -17.77 6.06 15.02
N ASN A 19 -18.62 5.56 15.90
CA ASN A 19 -19.47 6.40 16.75
C ASN A 19 -18.77 6.65 18.09
N VAL A 20 -18.58 7.92 18.44
CA VAL A 20 -18.01 8.35 19.71
C VAL A 20 -19.14 8.83 20.60
N GLY A 21 -19.46 8.01 21.60
CA GLY A 21 -20.41 8.33 22.67
C GLY A 21 -19.77 9.18 23.76
N GLY A 22 -20.57 9.56 24.75
CA GLY A 22 -20.18 10.58 25.73
C GLY A 22 -19.00 10.20 26.63
N GLY A 23 -18.40 11.23 27.24
CA GLY A 23 -17.31 11.10 28.21
C GLY A 23 -15.96 11.60 27.69
N GLY A 24 -14.89 11.27 28.42
CA GLY A 24 -13.53 11.71 28.09
C GLY A 24 -12.70 10.62 27.40
N LEU A 25 -12.01 10.99 26.32
CA LEU A 25 -10.93 10.23 25.70
C LEU A 25 -9.64 11.06 25.85
N SER A 26 -8.67 10.55 26.60
CA SER A 26 -7.42 11.26 26.89
C SER A 26 -6.22 10.45 26.45
N ALA A 27 -5.25 11.13 25.84
CA ALA A 27 -3.96 10.53 25.52
C ALA A 27 -2.78 11.49 25.78
N ASP A 28 -1.68 10.97 26.29
CA ASP A 28 -0.49 11.76 26.61
C ASP A 28 0.36 12.04 25.36
N THR A 29 0.56 11.05 24.49
CA THR A 29 1.38 11.18 23.27
C THR A 29 0.56 11.23 21.99
N THR A 30 -0.49 10.42 21.82
CA THR A 30 -1.26 10.39 20.56
C THR A 30 -2.72 10.02 20.76
N LEU A 31 -3.65 10.84 20.24
CA LEU A 31 -5.06 10.49 20.09
C LEU A 31 -5.46 10.49 18.61
N LYS A 32 -5.86 9.32 18.09
CA LYS A 32 -6.28 9.14 16.69
C LYS A 32 -7.64 8.46 16.60
N LEU A 33 -8.59 9.08 15.89
CA LEU A 33 -9.91 8.49 15.57
C LEU A 33 -10.06 8.41 14.05
N TYR A 34 -10.12 7.19 13.51
CA TYR A 34 -10.00 6.92 12.08
C TYR A 34 -11.20 6.16 11.52
N ALA A 35 -11.77 6.66 10.41
CA ALA A 35 -12.72 5.95 9.57
C ALA A 35 -12.49 6.30 8.08
N PRO A 36 -11.32 5.99 7.50
CA PRO A 36 -10.88 6.54 6.22
C PRO A 36 -11.46 5.80 4.99
N GLY A 37 -12.34 4.81 5.18
CA GLY A 37 -13.00 4.14 4.06
C GLY A 37 -13.71 5.13 3.14
N SER A 38 -13.96 4.75 1.88
CA SER A 38 -14.53 5.69 0.88
C SER A 38 -15.89 6.28 1.27
N ASN A 39 -16.65 5.61 2.15
CA ASN A 39 -17.87 6.10 2.79
C ASN A 39 -17.76 6.06 4.32
N GLY A 40 -16.54 6.10 4.84
CA GLY A 40 -16.26 5.98 6.26
C GLY A 40 -16.71 7.22 7.04
N GLN A 41 -17.25 7.00 8.24
CA GLN A 41 -17.86 8.06 9.05
C GLN A 41 -17.28 8.05 10.46
N LEU A 42 -16.93 9.23 10.95
CA LEU A 42 -16.64 9.48 12.37
C LEU A 42 -17.73 10.39 12.92
N ASN A 43 -18.55 9.86 13.83
CA ASN A 43 -19.71 10.57 14.37
C ASN A 43 -19.57 10.80 15.87
N PHE A 44 -19.66 12.05 16.31
CA PHE A 44 -19.82 12.40 17.72
C PHE A 44 -21.32 12.48 18.04
N VAL A 45 -21.82 11.46 18.73
CA VAL A 45 -23.26 11.28 19.02
C VAL A 45 -23.65 11.79 20.42
N SER A 46 -22.70 12.33 21.17
CA SER A 46 -22.87 12.84 22.53
C SER A 46 -21.72 13.78 22.88
N ASN A 47 -21.87 14.56 23.95
CA ASN A 47 -20.80 15.46 24.40
C ASN A 47 -19.54 14.68 24.79
N VAL A 48 -18.42 15.03 24.17
CA VAL A 48 -17.14 14.33 24.31
C VAL A 48 -16.06 15.31 24.69
N THR A 49 -15.16 14.89 25.56
CA THR A 49 -13.92 15.61 25.84
C THR A 49 -12.75 14.84 25.23
N LEU A 50 -12.03 15.44 24.29
CA LEU A 50 -10.76 14.93 23.77
C LEU A 50 -9.63 15.63 24.52
N GLY A 51 -9.00 14.93 25.47
CA GLY A 51 -8.04 15.48 26.43
C GLY A 51 -6.63 14.91 26.36
N GLY A 52 -5.79 15.34 27.30
CA GLY A 52 -4.37 14.98 27.35
C GLY A 52 -3.51 15.80 26.41
N ASN A 53 -2.19 15.74 26.58
CA ASN A 53 -1.25 16.63 25.88
C ASN A 53 -0.97 16.24 24.42
N SER A 54 -1.52 15.12 23.97
CA SER A 54 -1.37 14.64 22.59
C SER A 54 -2.01 15.55 21.53
N ALA A 55 -1.51 15.47 20.30
CA ALA A 55 -2.28 15.91 19.14
C ALA A 55 -3.58 15.08 19.02
N LYS A 56 -4.67 15.76 18.63
CA LYS A 56 -5.97 15.15 18.40
C LYS A 56 -6.20 15.06 16.90
N ILE A 57 -6.11 13.86 16.34
CA ILE A 57 -6.25 13.63 14.90
C ILE A 57 -7.55 12.90 14.61
N LEU A 58 -8.41 13.53 13.84
CA LEU A 58 -9.70 13.01 13.39
C LEU A 58 -9.63 12.81 11.88
N ALA A 59 -9.69 11.58 11.39
CA ALA A 59 -9.53 11.28 9.96
C ALA A 59 -10.61 10.34 9.44
N ALA A 60 -11.50 10.82 8.57
CA ALA A 60 -12.59 10.02 8.00
C ALA A 60 -13.03 10.56 6.64
N ASN A 61 -13.80 9.80 5.84
CA ASN A 61 -14.41 10.40 4.65
C ASN A 61 -15.38 11.54 5.04
N SER A 62 -16.10 11.38 6.16
CA SER A 62 -16.84 12.46 6.80
C SER A 62 -16.69 12.45 8.32
N VAL A 63 -16.54 13.63 8.91
CA VAL A 63 -16.63 13.84 10.36
C VAL A 63 -17.92 14.59 10.66
N THR A 64 -18.75 14.05 11.54
CA THR A 64 -20.02 14.65 11.93
C THR A 64 -20.07 14.88 13.43
N ILE A 65 -20.37 16.10 13.84
CA ILE A 65 -20.79 16.38 15.22
C ILE A 65 -22.31 16.56 15.15
N LEU A 66 -23.07 15.71 15.83
CA LEU A 66 -24.54 15.77 15.76
C LEU A 66 -25.05 17.09 16.36
N ASP A 67 -26.28 17.46 16.03
CA ASP A 67 -26.90 18.69 16.51
C ASP A 67 -26.86 18.80 18.03
N ASN A 68 -26.54 20.00 18.51
CA ASN A 68 -26.40 20.34 19.93
C ASN A 68 -25.32 19.54 20.68
N ILE A 69 -24.45 18.83 19.98
CA ILE A 69 -23.30 18.13 20.56
C ILE A 69 -22.07 19.04 20.57
N VAL A 70 -21.39 19.06 21.71
CA VAL A 70 -20.13 19.77 21.90
C VAL A 70 -18.98 18.78 22.07
N VAL A 71 -17.97 18.90 21.21
CA VAL A 71 -16.69 18.20 21.34
C VAL A 71 -15.68 19.17 21.95
N THR A 72 -15.34 18.96 23.22
CA THR A 72 -14.41 19.82 23.96
C THR A 72 -12.98 19.35 23.76
N ILE A 73 -12.12 20.20 23.21
CA ILE A 73 -10.69 19.91 23.05
C ILE A 73 -9.92 20.50 24.23
N LEU A 74 -9.22 19.63 24.97
CA LEU A 74 -8.39 19.98 26.11
C LEU A 74 -6.93 19.55 25.92
N PRO A 75 -5.96 20.27 26.52
CA PRO A 75 -6.15 21.46 27.37
C PRO A 75 -6.52 22.74 26.59
N ASN A 76 -7.04 23.75 27.28
CA ASN A 76 -7.31 25.08 26.72
C ASN A 76 -6.72 26.15 27.66
N PRO A 77 -5.71 26.95 27.23
CA PRO A 77 -5.11 26.96 25.89
C PRO A 77 -4.29 25.69 25.60
N GLY A 78 -4.31 25.26 24.35
CA GLY A 78 -3.64 24.06 23.86
C GLY A 78 -3.78 23.93 22.34
N PRO A 79 -3.20 22.89 21.73
CA PRO A 79 -3.37 22.64 20.30
C PRO A 79 -4.84 22.31 20.00
N ALA A 80 -5.38 22.92 18.95
CA ALA A 80 -6.66 22.56 18.37
C ALA A 80 -6.61 21.14 17.77
N ALA A 81 -7.78 20.54 17.53
CA ALA A 81 -7.85 19.26 16.83
C ALA A 81 -7.56 19.41 15.33
N ASP A 82 -6.84 18.45 14.77
CA ASP A 82 -6.60 18.31 13.33
C ASP A 82 -7.70 17.43 12.72
N VAL A 83 -8.40 17.96 11.71
CA VAL A 83 -9.52 17.30 11.06
C VAL A 83 -9.18 17.04 9.60
N TYR A 84 -9.17 15.76 9.21
CA TYR A 84 -8.89 15.31 7.86
C TYR A 84 -10.12 14.65 7.26
N VAL A 85 -10.67 15.26 6.21
CA VAL A 85 -11.91 14.80 5.57
C VAL A 85 -11.83 14.81 4.05
N ASN A 86 -12.71 14.07 3.39
CA ASN A 86 -12.84 14.18 1.95
C ASN A 86 -13.46 15.54 1.58
N PHE A 87 -13.11 16.04 0.40
CA PHE A 87 -13.63 17.30 -0.15
C PHE A 87 -14.49 16.99 -1.36
N VAL A 88 -15.72 17.48 -1.35
CA VAL A 88 -16.65 17.36 -2.48
C VAL A 88 -16.83 18.74 -3.07
N SER A 89 -16.34 18.94 -4.29
CA SER A 89 -16.38 20.24 -4.99
C SER A 89 -15.80 21.39 -4.17
N GLY A 90 -14.72 21.14 -3.42
CA GLY A 90 -14.05 22.14 -2.58
C GLY A 90 -14.68 22.36 -1.21
N VAL A 91 -15.80 21.70 -0.90
CA VAL A 91 -16.44 21.74 0.43
C VAL A 91 -15.97 20.53 1.25
N PRO A 92 -15.47 20.72 2.48
CA PRO A 92 -15.10 19.61 3.33
C PRO A 92 -16.34 18.85 3.79
N ASN A 93 -16.26 17.52 3.86
CA ASN A 93 -17.24 16.66 4.53
C ASN A 93 -17.09 16.72 6.07
N ALA A 94 -16.96 17.93 6.59
CA ALA A 94 -16.84 18.28 8.00
C ALA A 94 -18.18 18.84 8.48
N ASN A 95 -19.08 17.95 8.88
CA ASN A 95 -20.48 18.24 9.21
C ASN A 95 -20.59 18.75 10.65
N TYR A 96 -20.24 20.02 10.85
CA TYR A 96 -20.35 20.76 12.11
C TYR A 96 -20.27 22.28 11.87
N THR A 97 -20.64 23.05 12.89
CA THR A 97 -20.57 24.52 12.91
C THR A 97 -19.24 25.01 13.50
N GLY A 98 -18.66 26.04 12.87
CA GLY A 98 -17.39 26.64 13.28
C GLY A 98 -16.17 25.88 12.74
N SER A 99 -14.95 26.40 12.98
CA SER A 99 -13.69 25.79 12.53
C SER A 99 -13.70 25.34 11.06
N ASP A 100 -14.27 26.18 10.18
CA ASP A 100 -14.44 25.91 8.74
C ASP A 100 -15.15 24.59 8.39
N GLY A 101 -15.97 24.07 9.32
CA GLY A 101 -16.98 23.06 9.02
C GLY A 101 -18.03 23.59 8.06
N ASN A 102 -18.73 22.68 7.38
CA ASN A 102 -19.72 23.04 6.35
C ASN A 102 -21.07 23.52 6.91
N GLY A 103 -21.24 23.52 8.25
CA GLY A 103 -22.43 24.04 8.92
C GLY A 103 -23.71 23.22 8.73
N THR A 104 -23.64 21.98 8.23
CA THR A 104 -24.84 21.15 8.03
C THR A 104 -25.45 20.64 9.33
N THR A 105 -24.73 20.74 10.46
CA THR A 105 -25.23 20.45 11.80
C THR A 105 -24.89 21.60 12.76
N THR A 106 -25.62 21.69 13.88
CA THR A 106 -25.35 22.66 14.95
C THR A 106 -24.29 22.20 15.95
N GLY A 107 -23.78 20.97 15.79
CA GLY A 107 -22.69 20.45 16.59
C GLY A 107 -21.41 21.27 16.42
N THR A 108 -20.56 21.37 17.43
CA THR A 108 -19.38 22.25 17.38
C THR A 108 -18.20 21.77 18.24
N PHE A 109 -17.03 22.32 17.94
CA PHE A 109 -15.84 22.19 18.78
C PHE A 109 -15.78 23.32 19.82
N ALA A 110 -15.41 22.97 21.05
CA ALA A 110 -15.14 23.91 22.15
C ALA A 110 -13.72 23.73 22.69
N GLY A 111 -13.34 24.54 23.69
CA GLY A 111 -12.00 24.51 24.25
C GLY A 111 -10.99 25.11 23.28
N ALA A 112 -9.92 24.37 22.97
CA ALA A 112 -8.95 24.78 21.95
C ALA A 112 -9.53 24.78 20.52
N GLY A 113 -10.71 24.20 20.31
CA GLY A 113 -11.36 24.16 19.00
C GLY A 113 -10.71 23.17 18.03
N ALA A 114 -11.00 23.33 16.74
CA ALA A 114 -10.37 22.58 15.65
C ALA A 114 -9.72 23.53 14.64
N ASN A 115 -8.66 23.05 13.98
CA ASN A 115 -8.09 23.67 12.80
C ASN A 115 -9.05 23.54 11.60
N SER A 116 -8.86 24.38 10.58
CA SER A 116 -9.56 24.25 9.31
C SER A 116 -9.39 22.83 8.76
N PRO A 117 -10.45 22.17 8.23
CA PRO A 117 -10.33 20.82 7.73
C PRO A 117 -9.32 20.74 6.59
N GLU A 118 -8.52 19.68 6.59
CA GLU A 118 -7.59 19.36 5.52
C GLU A 118 -8.05 18.13 4.72
N PRO A 119 -7.57 17.95 3.47
CA PRO A 119 -7.90 16.77 2.68
C PRO A 119 -7.53 15.47 3.39
N LEU A 120 -8.40 14.45 3.31
CA LEU A 120 -8.15 13.13 3.92
C LEU A 120 -6.82 12.51 3.46
N SER A 121 -6.37 12.84 2.25
CA SER A 121 -5.08 12.40 1.72
C SER A 121 -3.85 13.01 2.42
N SER A 122 -3.99 14.12 3.16
CA SER A 122 -2.93 14.68 4.01
C SER A 122 -2.94 14.13 5.43
N ALA A 123 -3.90 13.28 5.78
CA ALA A 123 -3.98 12.67 7.10
C ALA A 123 -2.68 11.90 7.43
N PRO A 124 -2.14 12.07 8.64
CA PRO A 124 -1.04 11.23 9.11
C PRO A 124 -1.40 9.74 9.01
N PRO A 125 -0.42 8.84 8.80
CA PRO A 125 -0.69 7.41 8.86
C PRO A 125 -1.29 7.01 10.21
N PHE A 126 -2.24 6.06 10.23
CA PHE A 126 -2.84 5.56 11.48
C PHE A 126 -1.77 5.01 12.42
N ASP A 127 -0.93 4.13 11.88
CA ASP A 127 0.24 3.58 12.54
C ASP A 127 1.52 4.23 12.05
N PRO A 128 2.56 4.31 12.89
CA PRO A 128 3.89 4.66 12.39
C PRO A 128 4.18 3.75 11.19
N ALA A 129 4.75 4.32 10.12
CA ALA A 129 5.27 3.50 9.05
C ALA A 129 6.14 2.43 9.70
N SER A 130 5.76 1.16 9.56
CA SER A 130 6.58 0.08 10.06
C SER A 130 7.98 0.34 9.54
N PRO A 131 9.04 0.39 10.38
CA PRO A 131 10.38 0.46 9.84
C PRO A 131 10.44 -0.66 8.81
N ALA A 132 10.75 -0.30 7.56
CA ALA A 132 10.93 -1.26 6.50
C ALA A 132 11.77 -2.40 7.10
N PRO A 133 11.40 -3.69 6.92
CA PRO A 133 12.15 -4.77 7.51
C PRO A 133 13.62 -4.54 7.14
N VAL A 134 14.43 -4.20 8.13
CA VAL A 134 15.87 -4.03 7.94
C VAL A 134 16.28 -5.37 7.36
N PRO A 135 16.80 -5.43 6.12
CA PRO A 135 17.15 -6.70 5.53
C PRO A 135 18.17 -7.31 6.46
N THR A 136 17.74 -8.33 7.20
CA THR A 136 18.61 -9.04 8.11
C THR A 136 19.53 -9.79 7.19
N ARG A 137 20.69 -9.20 6.89
CA ARG A 137 21.75 -9.87 6.13
C ARG A 137 22.15 -11.05 6.98
N THR A 138 21.57 -12.22 6.69
CA THR A 138 22.08 -13.49 7.18
C THR A 138 23.51 -13.59 6.68
N ARG A 139 24.46 -13.34 7.57
CA ARG A 139 25.90 -13.42 7.30
C ARG A 139 26.26 -14.90 7.14
N ILE A 140 26.06 -15.45 5.95
CA ILE A 140 26.64 -16.74 5.57
C ILE A 140 28.11 -16.48 5.21
N HIS A 141 29.00 -17.24 5.86
CA HIS A 141 30.45 -17.20 5.68
C HIS A 141 30.88 -17.48 4.23
N PRO A 142 32.07 -17.01 3.82
CA PRO A 142 32.38 -16.72 2.42
C PRO A 142 32.91 -17.94 1.66
N ARG A 143 32.38 -18.14 0.45
CA ARG A 143 33.01 -18.92 -0.62
C ARG A 143 32.74 -18.22 -1.98
N PRO A 144 33.76 -17.75 -2.72
CA PRO A 144 33.56 -17.21 -4.07
C PRO A 144 33.94 -18.23 -5.18
N PRO A 145 33.56 -18.03 -6.46
CA PRO A 145 32.51 -17.14 -6.99
C PRO A 145 31.52 -17.87 -7.94
N SER A 146 30.23 -17.55 -7.81
CA SER A 146 29.25 -17.56 -8.90
C SER A 146 28.26 -16.45 -8.57
N THR A 147 28.23 -15.41 -9.40
CA THR A 147 27.49 -14.15 -9.19
C THR A 147 25.98 -14.39 -9.16
N VAL A 148 25.43 -14.75 -7.99
CA VAL A 148 24.00 -14.69 -7.73
C VAL A 148 23.68 -13.24 -7.38
N ARG A 149 23.13 -12.50 -8.35
CA ARG A 149 22.49 -11.21 -8.08
C ARG A 149 21.23 -11.47 -7.25
N THR A 150 21.30 -11.27 -5.94
CA THR A 150 20.09 -11.21 -5.11
C THR A 150 19.42 -9.86 -5.33
N GLY A 151 18.57 -9.79 -6.36
CA GLY A 151 17.68 -8.66 -6.59
C GLY A 151 16.53 -8.67 -5.60
N VAL A 152 16.20 -7.53 -5.01
CA VAL A 152 14.95 -7.33 -4.29
C VAL A 152 13.90 -6.93 -5.33
N ILE A 153 12.77 -7.64 -5.39
CA ILE A 153 11.64 -7.26 -6.23
C ILE A 153 10.83 -6.23 -5.45
N ASN A 154 10.81 -4.99 -5.92
CA ASN A 154 9.97 -3.95 -5.33
C ASN A 154 8.68 -3.85 -6.14
N VAL A 155 7.54 -3.92 -5.47
CA VAL A 155 6.23 -3.85 -6.12
C VAL A 155 5.38 -2.79 -5.43
N SER A 156 4.90 -1.84 -6.20
CA SER A 156 4.24 -0.62 -5.71
C SER A 156 2.75 -0.56 -6.07
N SER A 157 2.26 -1.48 -6.91
CA SER A 157 0.84 -1.60 -7.25
C SER A 157 0.44 -3.04 -7.61
N SER A 158 -0.86 -3.34 -7.57
CA SER A 158 -1.40 -4.63 -7.99
C SER A 158 -1.23 -4.88 -9.50
N ASP A 159 -1.23 -3.83 -10.31
CA ASP A 159 -0.98 -3.94 -11.75
C ASP A 159 0.47 -4.35 -12.05
N GLU A 160 1.43 -3.89 -11.23
CA GLU A 160 2.82 -4.35 -11.30
C GLU A 160 2.97 -5.83 -10.89
N LEU A 161 2.17 -6.31 -9.92
CA LEU A 161 2.11 -7.75 -9.59
C LEU A 161 1.55 -8.58 -10.76
N LEU A 162 0.48 -8.11 -11.39
CA LEU A 162 -0.13 -8.77 -12.55
C LEU A 162 0.83 -8.84 -13.73
N ALA A 163 1.50 -7.73 -14.05
CA ALA A 163 2.51 -7.69 -15.12
C ALA A 163 3.70 -8.62 -14.85
N LEU A 164 4.10 -8.79 -13.57
CA LEU A 164 5.14 -9.75 -13.19
C LEU A 164 4.68 -11.20 -13.37
N LEU A 165 3.38 -11.50 -13.21
CA LEU A 165 2.84 -12.85 -13.35
C LEU A 165 2.53 -13.22 -14.81
N ASP A 166 2.16 -12.25 -15.65
CA ASP A 166 1.85 -12.49 -17.07
C ASP A 166 3.08 -12.97 -17.87
N ASP A 167 4.28 -12.57 -17.48
CA ASP A 167 5.54 -12.96 -18.14
C ASP A 167 6.18 -14.24 -17.55
N VAL A 168 5.59 -14.83 -16.51
CA VAL A 168 6.16 -15.99 -15.80
C VAL A 168 5.90 -17.30 -16.55
N HIS A 169 7.00 -17.94 -16.97
CA HIS A 169 6.99 -19.26 -17.58
C HIS A 169 7.87 -20.23 -16.78
N PRO A 170 7.42 -21.46 -16.48
CA PRO A 170 8.28 -22.47 -15.87
C PRO A 170 9.46 -22.82 -16.78
N GLY A 171 10.68 -22.75 -16.25
CA GLY A 171 11.87 -23.22 -16.94
C GLY A 171 11.87 -24.74 -17.10
N ARG A 172 12.77 -25.25 -17.96
CA ARG A 172 12.97 -26.70 -18.15
C ARG A 172 13.36 -27.45 -16.85
N ASP A 173 13.85 -26.71 -15.86
CA ASP A 173 14.17 -27.14 -14.49
C ASP A 173 13.00 -26.96 -13.50
N GLY A 174 11.80 -26.61 -13.97
CA GLY A 174 10.61 -26.38 -13.15
C GLY A 174 10.64 -25.09 -12.33
N ARG A 175 11.65 -24.24 -12.52
CA ARG A 175 11.81 -22.98 -11.76
C ARG A 175 11.26 -21.81 -12.55
N VAL A 176 10.55 -20.93 -11.85
CA VAL A 176 10.10 -19.64 -12.40
C VAL A 176 11.28 -18.65 -12.38
N ARG A 177 11.52 -17.98 -13.50
CA ARG A 177 12.53 -16.92 -13.62
C ARG A 177 11.81 -15.62 -13.94
N ILE A 178 12.00 -14.63 -13.08
CA ILE A 178 11.43 -13.28 -13.25
C ILE A 178 12.49 -12.45 -13.98
N PRO A 179 12.21 -11.93 -15.19
CA PRO A 179 13.15 -11.09 -15.91
C PRO A 179 13.38 -9.75 -15.18
N ASP A 180 14.63 -9.29 -15.13
CA ASP A 180 14.99 -8.02 -14.49
C ASP A 180 14.26 -6.85 -15.18
N SER A 181 13.53 -6.05 -14.41
CA SER A 181 12.78 -4.88 -14.87
C SER A 181 13.70 -3.68 -15.14
N ASN A 182 14.60 -3.77 -16.13
CA ASN A 182 15.32 -2.60 -16.60
C ASN A 182 14.53 -1.93 -17.74
N ARG A 183 14.04 -0.71 -17.47
CA ARG A 183 13.29 0.14 -18.40
C ARG A 183 14.06 0.30 -19.71
N GLY A 184 13.45 -0.14 -20.83
CA GLY A 184 13.97 0.17 -22.17
C GLY A 184 13.87 -0.90 -23.25
N SER A 185 13.15 -2.01 -23.08
CA SER A 185 12.96 -2.96 -24.19
C SER A 185 11.63 -3.71 -24.14
N HIS A 186 10.54 -2.95 -24.20
CA HIS A 186 9.29 -3.53 -24.72
C HIS A 186 9.51 -3.82 -26.21
N GLY A 187 9.44 -5.10 -26.58
CA GLY A 187 9.52 -5.56 -27.97
C GLY A 187 10.94 -5.81 -28.48
N ARG A 188 11.51 -6.97 -28.14
CA ARG A 188 12.39 -7.80 -29.02
C ARG A 188 13.01 -8.98 -28.28
N ASN A 189 12.23 -9.97 -27.82
CA ASN A 189 12.82 -11.30 -27.61
C ASN A 189 11.85 -12.48 -27.66
N ALA A 190 10.82 -12.41 -28.52
CA ALA A 190 10.08 -13.61 -28.93
C ALA A 190 10.82 -14.40 -30.05
N SER A 191 12.00 -13.95 -30.47
CA SER A 191 12.71 -14.48 -31.64
C SER A 191 14.17 -14.84 -31.33
N ARG A 192 14.38 -15.66 -30.30
CA ARG A 192 15.63 -16.42 -30.11
C ARG A 192 15.37 -17.86 -29.69
N PHE A 193 14.33 -18.49 -30.24
CA PHE A 193 14.48 -19.91 -30.55
C PHE A 193 15.50 -20.01 -31.67
N ASN A 194 16.69 -20.49 -31.33
CA ASN A 194 17.73 -20.82 -32.29
C ASN A 194 17.30 -22.07 -33.10
N THR A 195 16.22 -21.96 -33.88
CA THR A 195 15.78 -22.98 -34.84
C THR A 195 16.84 -23.25 -35.90
N ALA A 196 17.71 -22.27 -36.18
CA ALA A 196 18.85 -22.43 -37.08
C ALA A 196 19.91 -23.44 -36.58
N ALA A 197 20.10 -23.57 -35.26
CA ALA A 197 21.03 -24.54 -34.70
C ALA A 197 20.49 -25.99 -34.75
N ASN A 198 19.17 -26.16 -34.54
CA ASN A 198 18.53 -27.48 -34.59
C ASN A 198 18.30 -27.99 -36.02
N LEU A 199 18.03 -27.12 -36.99
CA LEU A 199 17.92 -27.53 -38.40
C LEU A 199 19.26 -28.02 -38.99
N ASN A 200 20.39 -27.46 -38.54
CA ASN A 200 21.72 -27.92 -38.97
C ASN A 200 22.14 -29.26 -38.34
N ALA A 201 21.70 -29.55 -37.12
CA ALA A 201 21.92 -30.87 -36.50
C ALA A 201 21.08 -31.97 -37.19
N ALA A 202 19.83 -31.66 -37.57
CA ALA A 202 18.97 -32.58 -38.31
C ALA A 202 19.48 -32.85 -39.74
N ARG A 203 19.91 -31.82 -40.48
CA ARG A 203 20.50 -32.02 -41.83
C ARG A 203 21.84 -32.79 -41.79
N ARG A 204 22.67 -32.60 -40.77
CA ARG A 204 23.91 -33.39 -40.59
C ARG A 204 23.64 -34.85 -40.22
N ALA A 205 22.57 -35.14 -39.48
CA ALA A 205 22.16 -36.51 -39.15
C ALA A 205 21.53 -37.26 -40.34
N GLU A 206 20.94 -36.56 -41.30
CA GLU A 206 20.46 -37.12 -42.57
C GLU A 206 21.61 -37.41 -43.55
N GLN A 207 22.62 -36.52 -43.64
CA GLN A 207 23.77 -36.72 -44.54
C GLN A 207 24.67 -37.91 -44.17
N ILE A 208 24.75 -38.29 -42.89
CA ILE A 208 25.54 -39.45 -42.44
C ILE A 208 24.83 -40.78 -42.74
N ARG A 209 23.49 -40.79 -42.76
CA ARG A 209 22.70 -41.98 -43.14
C ARG A 209 22.73 -42.26 -44.65
N THR A 210 22.89 -41.25 -45.49
CA THR A 210 22.99 -41.44 -46.95
C THR A 210 24.40 -41.81 -47.42
N ALA A 211 25.44 -41.49 -46.65
CA ALA A 211 26.84 -41.77 -47.03
C ALA A 211 27.33 -43.20 -46.67
N SER A 212 26.50 -44.02 -46.02
CA SER A 212 26.89 -45.35 -45.51
C SER A 212 26.34 -46.54 -46.32
N SER A 213 25.72 -46.32 -47.47
CA SER A 213 25.36 -47.39 -48.40
C SER A 213 25.96 -47.15 -49.78
N PHE A 214 27.24 -47.46 -49.99
CA PHE A 214 27.80 -47.94 -51.28
C PHE A 214 29.29 -48.27 -51.05
N SER A 215 29.59 -49.50 -50.64
CA SER A 215 30.92 -50.09 -50.87
C SER A 215 30.86 -50.99 -52.11
N PRO A 216 31.78 -50.84 -53.07
CA PRO A 216 31.85 -51.64 -54.28
C PRO A 216 32.55 -52.97 -53.98
N ARG A 217 32.01 -54.08 -54.49
CA ARG A 217 32.76 -55.34 -54.57
C ARG A 217 32.56 -55.98 -55.94
N ARG A 218 33.49 -55.69 -56.85
CA ARG A 218 33.78 -56.53 -58.01
C ARG A 218 35.30 -56.65 -58.12
N LEU A 219 35.81 -57.84 -57.84
CA LEU A 219 37.18 -58.24 -58.16
C LEU A 219 37.29 -58.45 -59.69
N PRO A 220 38.41 -58.06 -60.33
CA PRO A 220 38.70 -58.41 -61.70
C PRO A 220 39.35 -59.80 -61.83
N GLN A 221 38.92 -60.48 -62.90
CA GLN A 221 39.46 -61.63 -63.68
C GLN A 221 40.33 -62.68 -62.98
#